data_AF-A0A3S4CFS7-F1
#
_entry.id   AF-A0A3S4CFS7-F1
#
_cell.length_a   1.000
_cell.length_b   1.000
_cell.length_c   1.000
_cell.angle_alpha   90.00
_cell.angle_beta   90.00
_cell.angle_gamma   90.00
#
_symmetry.space_group_name_H-M   'P 1'
#
loop_
_entity.id
_entity.type
_entity.pdbx_description
1 polymer ?
#
loop_
_entity_poly.entity_id
_entity_poly.type
_entity_poly.pdbx_seq_one_letter_code
_entity_poly.pdbx_strand_id
1 'polypeptide(L)'
;MTAAARRLDSFRRLLAHARERLALDVGFVLWDGSRVPANLADGALAVRLADEGVVAAMVRRPNLETLANLWAAGRVALLGGTLFDLVRQRPKVRTKDFLKTLDKRLTLETVRRFLFVSRGGPWPLEAQPSERPSSGAPSENKQNIAYHYDVSNAFYALWLDREMVYTCGYCTDWDNDIDTLQRDKLEHICRKLRLKPGDTLLDVGCGWGALSCYAAEHYGVTAHGVTLSEQQVAFAQEKIRRLGLEDRVRIELRDYSTVDGQYDKVAAIGIQEHIGIDNYPTYYDTVQRVLKPGGLFLHHAITRPAKRDDRSFRRKRPEFALLTKYIFPGGELDHIGNTVTMLERHGFEVHDVEQLREHYWHTCRLWHDRLLANEAAAIAEVGAVKTRMWIAYLAACAIAFERNTVGLYQTLASKRRRGPAGLPPTRADLYRDRPATAGAPAVGTSAAPAPAEAPALASAELPLRTRPEVPTPVRPRGRTR
;
A
#
# COMPACT_ATOMS: atom_id res chain seq x y z
N MET A 1 -22.02 -6.02 -42.02
CA MET A 1 -21.15 -5.93 -40.81
C MET A 1 -21.02 -7.30 -40.17
N THR A 2 -19.80 -7.72 -39.78
CA THR A 2 -19.57 -8.97 -39.04
C THR A 2 -20.27 -8.95 -37.67
N ALA A 3 -20.42 -10.11 -37.03
CA ALA A 3 -20.96 -10.18 -35.67
C ALA A 3 -20.15 -9.32 -34.69
N ALA A 4 -18.81 -9.40 -34.75
CA ALA A 4 -17.90 -8.60 -33.94
C ALA A 4 -18.06 -7.09 -34.19
N ALA A 5 -18.13 -6.65 -35.45
CA ALA A 5 -18.34 -5.24 -35.78
C ALA A 5 -19.67 -4.70 -35.23
N ARG A 6 -20.74 -5.51 -35.27
CA ARG A 6 -22.05 -5.14 -34.67
C ARG A 6 -21.99 -5.05 -33.15
N ARG A 7 -21.22 -5.92 -32.48
CA ARG A 7 -21.00 -5.85 -31.02
C ARG A 7 -20.30 -4.56 -30.64
N LEU A 8 -19.21 -4.26 -31.34
CA LEU A 8 -18.38 -3.09 -31.11
C LEU A 8 -19.16 -1.79 -31.32
N ASP A 9 -19.89 -1.67 -32.43
CA ASP A 9 -20.75 -0.51 -32.70
C ASP A 9 -21.82 -0.30 -31.61
N SER A 10 -22.55 -1.38 -31.26
CA SER A 10 -23.55 -1.35 -30.19
C SER A 10 -22.94 -0.89 -28.86
N PHE A 11 -21.75 -1.38 -28.53
CA PHE A 11 -21.06 -1.04 -27.28
C PHE A 11 -20.55 0.40 -27.27
N ARG A 12 -20.00 0.91 -28.38
CA ARG A 12 -19.62 2.33 -28.51
C ARG A 12 -20.80 3.26 -28.27
N ARG A 13 -21.94 2.96 -28.89
CA ARG A 13 -23.18 3.73 -28.72
C ARG A 13 -23.65 3.71 -27.27
N LEU A 14 -23.60 2.55 -26.61
CA LEU A 14 -23.93 2.44 -25.19
C LEU A 14 -22.98 3.25 -24.31
N LEU A 15 -21.66 3.20 -24.55
CA LEU A 15 -20.67 3.98 -23.80
C LEU A 15 -20.86 5.49 -24.00
N ALA A 16 -21.11 5.94 -25.23
CA ALA A 16 -21.37 7.34 -25.54
C ALA A 16 -22.62 7.83 -24.79
N HIS A 17 -23.72 7.06 -24.87
CA HIS A 17 -24.96 7.35 -24.16
C HIS A 17 -24.74 7.38 -22.64
N ALA A 18 -24.06 6.38 -22.08
CA ALA A 18 -23.78 6.31 -20.64
C ALA A 18 -22.93 7.49 -20.16
N ARG A 19 -21.88 7.85 -20.92
CA ARG A 19 -20.99 8.98 -20.61
C ARG A 19 -21.75 10.30 -20.62
N GLU A 20 -22.56 10.55 -21.64
CA GLU A 20 -23.38 11.76 -21.74
C GLU A 20 -24.35 11.87 -20.56
N ARG A 21 -25.05 10.79 -20.22
CA ARG A 21 -26.01 10.77 -19.11
C ARG A 21 -25.36 10.89 -17.73
N LEU A 22 -24.15 10.38 -17.55
CA LEU A 22 -23.38 10.55 -16.31
C LEU A 22 -22.65 11.91 -16.26
N ALA A 23 -22.60 12.63 -17.39
CA ALA A 23 -21.80 13.83 -17.60
C ALA A 23 -20.35 13.64 -17.12
N LEU A 24 -19.75 12.52 -17.53
CA LEU A 24 -18.37 12.15 -17.19
C LEU A 24 -17.37 12.75 -18.17
N ASP A 25 -16.27 13.27 -17.63
CA ASP A 25 -15.16 13.76 -18.44
C ASP A 25 -14.17 12.65 -18.81
N VAL A 26 -14.33 11.43 -18.27
CA VAL A 26 -13.54 10.25 -18.65
C VAL A 26 -13.97 9.66 -19.99
N GLY A 27 -12.99 9.34 -20.83
CA GLY A 27 -13.18 8.65 -22.11
C GLY A 27 -12.99 7.13 -22.04
N PHE A 28 -13.18 6.46 -23.17
CA PHE A 28 -12.90 5.03 -23.33
C PHE A 28 -12.08 4.79 -24.59
N VAL A 29 -11.10 3.89 -24.52
CA VAL A 29 -10.35 3.37 -25.67
C VAL A 29 -10.62 1.88 -25.78
N LEU A 30 -11.17 1.46 -26.92
CA LEU A 30 -11.58 0.07 -27.14
C LEU A 30 -10.48 -0.73 -27.84
N TRP A 31 -10.67 -2.05 -27.89
CA TRP A 31 -9.69 -3.01 -28.38
C TRP A 31 -9.33 -2.87 -29.87
N ASP A 32 -10.14 -2.16 -30.65
CA ASP A 32 -9.83 -1.85 -32.05
C ASP A 32 -9.17 -0.48 -32.24
N GLY A 33 -8.82 0.20 -31.14
CA GLY A 33 -8.21 1.54 -31.14
C GLY A 33 -9.23 2.69 -31.19
N SER A 34 -10.52 2.40 -31.34
CA SER A 34 -11.54 3.44 -31.33
C SER A 34 -11.71 4.11 -29.97
N ARG A 35 -12.14 5.37 -30.02
CA ARG A 35 -12.32 6.22 -28.84
C ARG A 35 -13.78 6.60 -28.64
N VAL A 36 -14.17 6.71 -27.37
CA VAL A 36 -15.48 7.22 -26.96
C VAL A 36 -15.26 8.36 -25.94
N PRO A 37 -15.58 9.62 -26.29
CA PRO A 37 -16.10 10.08 -27.58
C PRO A 37 -15.05 9.99 -28.70
N ALA A 38 -15.49 10.06 -29.97
CA ALA A 38 -14.57 9.94 -31.12
C ALA A 38 -13.53 11.06 -31.17
N ASN A 39 -13.85 12.24 -30.63
CA ASN A 39 -12.96 13.40 -30.50
C ASN A 39 -12.19 13.43 -29.17
N LEU A 40 -12.07 12.30 -28.46
CA LEU A 40 -11.28 12.22 -27.24
C LEU A 40 -9.82 12.60 -27.52
N ALA A 41 -9.37 13.68 -26.88
CA ALA A 41 -8.03 14.24 -27.06
C ALA A 41 -6.93 13.23 -26.70
N ASP A 42 -5.77 13.37 -27.33
CA ASP A 42 -4.57 12.62 -26.96
C ASP A 42 -4.16 12.99 -25.52
N GLY A 43 -3.83 11.97 -24.73
CA GLY A 43 -3.47 12.15 -23.31
C GLY A 43 -4.65 12.41 -22.37
N ALA A 44 -5.90 12.46 -22.84
CA ALA A 44 -7.06 12.59 -21.97
C ALA A 44 -7.26 11.35 -21.08
N LEU A 45 -7.80 11.57 -19.88
CA LEU A 45 -8.16 10.49 -18.95
C LEU A 45 -9.13 9.52 -19.61
N ALA A 46 -8.74 8.26 -19.77
CA ALA A 46 -9.56 7.25 -20.42
C ALA A 46 -9.39 5.86 -19.82
N VAL A 47 -10.45 5.06 -19.87
CA VAL A 47 -10.40 3.63 -19.55
C VAL A 47 -10.15 2.83 -20.84
N ARG A 48 -9.03 2.11 -20.90
CA ARG A 48 -8.69 1.20 -21.99
C ARG A 48 -9.27 -0.18 -21.72
N LEU A 49 -9.98 -0.74 -22.70
CA LEU A 49 -10.47 -2.13 -22.68
C LEU A 49 -9.72 -2.92 -23.76
N ALA A 50 -8.95 -3.92 -23.35
CA ALA A 50 -8.02 -4.62 -24.24
C ALA A 50 -8.71 -5.57 -25.23
N ASP A 51 -9.90 -6.08 -24.91
CA ASP A 51 -10.63 -7.05 -25.73
C ASP A 51 -12.13 -7.08 -25.41
N GLU A 52 -12.93 -7.70 -26.28
CA GLU A 52 -14.39 -7.84 -26.10
C GLU A 52 -14.79 -8.76 -24.94
N GLY A 53 -13.90 -9.65 -24.51
CA GLY A 53 -14.09 -10.52 -23.35
C GLY A 53 -14.14 -9.75 -22.04
N VAL A 54 -13.51 -8.57 -21.96
CA VAL A 54 -13.65 -7.62 -20.84
C VAL A 54 -15.11 -7.25 -20.63
N VAL A 55 -15.81 -6.89 -21.72
CA VAL A 55 -17.23 -6.52 -21.69
C VAL A 55 -18.08 -7.74 -21.33
N ALA A 56 -17.80 -8.90 -21.93
CA ALA A 56 -18.51 -10.14 -21.63
C ALA A 56 -18.39 -10.55 -20.15
N ALA A 57 -17.21 -10.37 -19.55
CA ALA A 57 -17.00 -10.65 -18.14
C ALA A 57 -17.80 -9.69 -17.24
N MET A 58 -17.74 -8.38 -17.52
CA MET A 58 -18.47 -7.37 -16.75
C MET A 58 -19.98 -7.50 -16.91
N VAL A 59 -20.49 -7.90 -18.08
CA VAL A 59 -21.92 -8.17 -18.27
C VAL A 59 -22.41 -9.33 -17.40
N ARG A 60 -21.61 -10.39 -17.23
CA ARG A 60 -22.00 -11.57 -16.45
C ARG A 60 -21.82 -11.38 -14.94
N ARG A 61 -20.72 -10.75 -14.53
CA ARG A 61 -20.36 -10.56 -13.12
C ARG A 61 -19.76 -9.16 -12.91
N PRO A 62 -20.60 -8.10 -12.89
CA PRO A 62 -20.16 -6.71 -12.70
C PRO A 62 -19.81 -6.42 -11.23
N ASN A 63 -18.76 -7.06 -10.72
CA ASN A 63 -18.30 -6.89 -9.34
C ASN A 63 -16.81 -6.50 -9.29
N LEU A 64 -16.34 -6.12 -8.09
CA LEU A 64 -14.97 -5.64 -7.90
C LEU A 64 -13.92 -6.73 -8.14
N GLU A 65 -14.25 -8.00 -7.90
CA GLU A 65 -13.33 -9.13 -8.12
C GLU A 65 -13.06 -9.38 -9.61
N THR A 66 -14.10 -9.30 -10.44
CA THR A 66 -13.95 -9.31 -11.90
C THR A 66 -13.09 -8.13 -12.36
N LEU A 67 -13.36 -6.93 -11.85
CA LEU A 67 -12.60 -5.74 -12.22
C LEU A 67 -11.12 -5.85 -11.80
N ALA A 68 -10.85 -6.32 -10.58
CA ALA A 68 -9.48 -6.53 -10.09
C ALA A 68 -8.73 -7.55 -10.93
N ASN A 69 -9.36 -8.65 -11.34
CA ASN A 69 -8.75 -9.62 -12.26
C ASN A 69 -8.39 -8.99 -13.62
N LEU A 70 -9.32 -8.22 -14.19
CA LEU A 70 -9.12 -7.55 -15.47
C LEU A 70 -8.02 -6.48 -15.39
N TRP A 71 -7.95 -5.75 -14.28
CA TRP A 71 -6.86 -4.81 -13.99
C TRP A 71 -5.53 -5.52 -13.83
N ALA A 72 -5.47 -6.55 -13.00
CA ALA A 72 -4.28 -7.37 -12.76
C ALA A 72 -3.75 -7.98 -14.06
N ALA A 73 -4.64 -8.40 -14.97
CA ALA A 73 -4.29 -8.91 -16.29
C ALA A 73 -3.89 -7.82 -17.31
N GLY A 74 -4.03 -6.53 -16.99
CA GLY A 74 -3.78 -5.41 -17.92
C GLY A 74 -4.83 -5.28 -19.02
N ARG A 75 -5.96 -6.00 -18.87
CA ARG A 75 -7.09 -6.01 -19.81
C ARG A 75 -8.02 -4.81 -19.60
N VAL A 76 -8.01 -4.24 -18.40
CA VAL A 76 -8.50 -2.90 -18.11
C VAL A 76 -7.31 -2.07 -17.63
N ALA A 77 -7.14 -0.87 -18.17
CA ALA A 77 -6.10 0.07 -17.74
C ALA A 77 -6.61 1.51 -17.82
N LEU A 78 -5.95 2.42 -17.11
CA LEU A 78 -6.15 3.86 -17.25
C LEU A 78 -5.09 4.45 -18.18
N LEU A 79 -5.51 5.40 -19.00
CA LEU A 79 -4.67 6.22 -19.87
C LEU A 79 -4.84 7.68 -19.47
N GLY A 80 -3.80 8.49 -19.64
CA GLY A 80 -3.90 9.94 -19.44
C GLY A 80 -4.19 10.36 -17.99
N GLY A 81 -3.90 9.51 -17.01
CA GLY A 81 -4.09 9.80 -15.59
C GLY A 81 -4.05 8.56 -14.71
N THR A 82 -4.41 8.75 -13.45
CA THR A 82 -4.32 7.75 -12.38
C THR A 82 -5.68 7.40 -11.80
N LEU A 83 -5.73 6.43 -10.87
CA LEU A 83 -6.94 6.13 -10.10
C LEU A 83 -7.44 7.35 -9.31
N PHE A 84 -6.57 8.26 -8.90
CA PHE A 84 -6.96 9.49 -8.22
C PHE A 84 -7.80 10.39 -9.14
N ASP A 85 -7.37 10.55 -10.39
CA ASP A 85 -8.08 11.35 -11.38
C ASP A 85 -9.43 10.72 -11.73
N LEU A 86 -9.47 9.40 -11.88
CA LEU A 86 -10.72 8.66 -12.07
C LEU A 86 -11.69 8.86 -10.90
N VAL A 87 -11.20 8.83 -9.66
CA VAL A 87 -12.04 8.93 -8.47
C VAL A 87 -12.49 10.37 -8.17
N ARG A 88 -11.75 11.37 -8.65
CA ARG A 88 -12.16 12.78 -8.65
C ARG A 88 -13.30 13.06 -9.62
N GLN A 89 -13.49 12.24 -10.65
CA GLN A 89 -14.67 12.29 -11.52
C GLN A 89 -15.91 11.95 -10.69
N ARG A 90 -16.63 12.98 -10.23
CA ARG A 90 -17.91 12.79 -9.54
C ARG A 90 -19.01 12.69 -10.60
N PRO A 91 -19.76 11.57 -10.67
CA PRO A 91 -20.97 11.53 -11.47
C PRO A 91 -21.90 12.67 -11.05
N LYS A 92 -22.32 13.51 -11.98
CA LYS A 92 -23.24 14.64 -11.69
C LYS A 92 -24.67 14.17 -11.39
N VAL A 93 -24.92 12.86 -11.53
CA VAL A 93 -26.21 12.20 -11.30
C VAL A 93 -26.02 11.02 -10.33
N ARG A 94 -26.97 10.84 -9.41
CA ARG A 94 -26.98 9.66 -8.50
C ARG A 94 -27.13 8.37 -9.31
N THR A 95 -26.41 7.31 -8.93
CA THR A 95 -26.39 6.02 -9.65
C THR A 95 -27.78 5.43 -9.91
N LYS A 96 -28.71 5.53 -8.94
CA LYS A 96 -30.09 5.04 -9.09
C LYS A 96 -30.89 5.81 -10.14
N ASP A 97 -30.64 7.11 -10.26
CA ASP A 97 -31.32 7.97 -11.22
C ASP A 97 -30.68 7.83 -12.60
N PHE A 98 -29.36 7.68 -12.67
CA PHE A 98 -28.65 7.32 -13.90
C PHE A 98 -29.21 6.05 -14.54
N LEU A 99 -29.41 4.97 -13.78
CA LEU A 99 -29.96 3.71 -14.32
C LEU A 99 -31.34 3.89 -14.97
N LYS A 100 -32.13 4.88 -14.53
CA LYS A 100 -33.43 5.22 -15.14
C LYS A 100 -33.27 6.00 -16.45
N THR A 101 -32.17 6.75 -16.60
CA THR A 101 -31.86 7.56 -17.80
C THR A 101 -31.17 6.77 -18.92
N LEU A 102 -30.74 5.53 -18.65
CA LEU A 102 -30.18 4.65 -19.66
C LEU A 102 -31.26 4.21 -20.65
N ASP A 103 -30.94 4.22 -21.94
CA ASP A 103 -31.79 3.62 -22.96
C ASP A 103 -31.82 2.10 -22.71
N LYS A 104 -32.95 1.62 -22.19
CA LYS A 104 -33.14 0.21 -21.83
C LYS A 104 -33.06 -0.71 -23.03
N ARG A 105 -33.51 -0.26 -24.21
CA ARG A 105 -33.48 -1.06 -25.44
C ARG A 105 -32.04 -1.21 -25.92
N LEU A 106 -31.30 -0.10 -26.03
CA LEU A 106 -29.88 -0.11 -26.40
C LEU A 106 -29.05 -0.94 -25.41
N THR A 107 -29.31 -0.77 -24.11
CA THR A 107 -28.62 -1.51 -23.05
C THR A 107 -28.89 -3.01 -23.17
N LEU A 108 -30.15 -3.43 -23.28
CA LEU A 108 -30.54 -4.84 -23.38
C LEU A 108 -30.01 -5.48 -24.67
N GLU A 109 -30.09 -4.77 -25.80
CA GLU A 109 -29.55 -5.23 -27.07
C GLU A 109 -28.03 -5.44 -26.98
N THR A 110 -27.31 -4.46 -26.44
CA THR A 110 -25.86 -4.55 -26.26
C THR A 110 -25.51 -5.69 -25.33
N VAL A 111 -26.14 -5.80 -24.15
CA VAL A 111 -25.90 -6.88 -23.18
C VAL A 111 -26.10 -8.26 -23.84
N ARG A 112 -27.21 -8.47 -24.55
CA ARG A 112 -27.51 -9.75 -25.23
C ARG A 112 -26.41 -10.16 -26.21
N ARG A 113 -25.80 -9.18 -26.89
CA ARG A 113 -24.72 -9.42 -27.85
C ARG A 113 -23.43 -9.95 -27.21
N PHE A 114 -23.22 -9.73 -25.90
CA PHE A 114 -22.03 -10.19 -25.17
C PHE A 114 -22.28 -11.41 -24.27
N LEU A 115 -23.53 -11.84 -24.04
CA LEU A 115 -23.86 -12.96 -23.15
C LEU A 115 -23.12 -14.26 -23.49
N PHE A 116 -22.90 -14.53 -24.77
CA PHE A 116 -22.23 -15.74 -25.27
C PHE A 116 -20.78 -15.53 -25.75
N VAL A 117 -20.26 -14.30 -25.65
CA VAL A 117 -18.86 -14.00 -26.02
C VAL A 117 -17.94 -14.54 -24.94
N SER A 118 -16.90 -15.30 -25.29
CA SER A 118 -15.94 -15.82 -24.29
C SER A 118 -15.42 -14.69 -23.40
N ARG A 119 -15.31 -14.94 -22.09
CA ARG A 119 -14.70 -13.97 -21.16
C ARG A 119 -13.21 -13.77 -21.41
N GLY A 120 -12.59 -14.57 -22.28
CA GLY A 120 -11.16 -14.54 -22.57
C GLY A 120 -10.32 -14.90 -21.35
N GLY A 121 -9.03 -14.58 -21.40
CA GLY A 121 -8.07 -14.67 -20.30
C GLY A 121 -6.89 -13.72 -20.55
N PRO A 122 -5.94 -13.60 -19.62
CA PRO A 122 -5.79 -14.36 -18.38
C PRO A 122 -6.69 -13.86 -17.22
N TRP A 123 -6.80 -14.68 -16.16
CA TRP A 123 -7.54 -14.41 -14.90
C TRP A 123 -6.65 -14.69 -13.68
N PRO A 124 -5.60 -13.88 -13.46
CA PRO A 124 -4.49 -14.25 -12.58
C PRO A 124 -4.86 -14.31 -11.08
N LEU A 125 -6.02 -13.79 -10.67
CA LEU A 125 -6.44 -13.75 -9.27
C LEU A 125 -7.46 -14.85 -8.90
N GLU A 126 -7.87 -15.71 -9.84
CA GLU A 126 -8.86 -16.77 -9.58
C GLU A 126 -8.31 -17.93 -8.74
N ALA A 127 -7.00 -18.15 -8.76
CA ALA A 127 -6.36 -19.20 -7.97
C ALA A 127 -6.29 -18.89 -6.47
N GLN A 128 -6.58 -17.65 -6.06
CA GLN A 128 -6.46 -17.25 -4.66
C GLN A 128 -7.66 -17.71 -3.84
N PRO A 129 -7.43 -18.41 -2.71
CA PRO A 129 -8.49 -18.93 -1.87
C PRO A 129 -9.33 -17.81 -1.24
N SER A 130 -10.50 -18.17 -0.73
CA SER A 130 -11.34 -17.24 0.04
C SER A 130 -10.65 -16.84 1.34
N GLU A 131 -10.76 -15.56 1.68
CA GLU A 131 -10.17 -14.98 2.89
C GLU A 131 -10.81 -15.55 4.17
N ARG A 132 -9.99 -15.70 5.23
CA ARG A 132 -10.41 -16.00 6.60
C ARG A 132 -9.67 -15.08 7.58
N PRO A 133 -10.26 -14.73 8.74
CA PRO A 133 -9.52 -14.02 9.80
C PRO A 133 -8.31 -14.84 10.27
N SER A 134 -7.25 -14.17 10.71
CA SER A 134 -6.07 -14.85 11.28
C SER A 134 -6.48 -15.66 12.52
N SER A 135 -6.02 -16.92 12.62
CA SER A 135 -6.19 -17.70 13.84
C SER A 135 -5.29 -17.22 14.99
N GLY A 136 -4.33 -16.34 14.71
CA GLY A 136 -3.29 -15.93 15.65
C GLY A 136 -2.20 -16.98 15.89
N ALA A 137 -2.28 -18.15 15.25
CA ALA A 137 -1.26 -19.18 15.38
C ALA A 137 0.09 -18.70 14.81
N PRO A 138 1.23 -18.89 15.52
CA PRO A 138 2.53 -18.38 15.06
C PRO A 138 2.94 -18.85 13.66
N SER A 139 2.61 -20.10 13.29
CA SER A 139 2.90 -20.64 11.96
C SER A 139 2.07 -19.98 10.85
N GLU A 140 0.80 -19.67 11.12
CA GLU A 140 -0.08 -18.96 10.19
C GLU A 140 0.34 -17.50 10.06
N ASN A 141 0.64 -16.83 11.18
CA ASN A 141 1.16 -15.46 11.17
C ASN A 141 2.45 -15.38 10.35
N LYS A 142 3.38 -16.33 10.52
CA LYS A 142 4.60 -16.42 9.70
C LYS A 142 4.26 -16.55 8.21
N GLN A 143 3.30 -17.39 7.83
CA GLN A 143 2.89 -17.55 6.43
C GLN A 143 2.24 -16.29 5.83
N ASN A 144 1.34 -15.66 6.59
CA ASN A 144 0.66 -14.43 6.15
C ASN A 144 1.65 -13.27 5.99
N ILE A 145 2.61 -13.14 6.93
CA ILE A 145 3.69 -12.16 6.86
C ILE A 145 4.61 -12.47 5.68
N ALA A 146 5.05 -13.71 5.49
CA ALA A 146 5.89 -14.09 4.37
C ALA A 146 5.24 -13.78 3.01
N TYR A 147 3.94 -14.08 2.85
CA TYR A 147 3.20 -13.78 1.62
C TYR A 147 3.27 -12.29 1.25
N HIS A 148 3.24 -11.40 2.25
CA HIS A 148 3.20 -9.96 2.02
C HIS A 148 4.60 -9.31 1.99
N TYR A 149 5.49 -9.69 2.91
CA TYR A 149 6.78 -9.02 3.10
C TYR A 149 7.95 -9.72 2.38
N ASP A 150 7.84 -11.00 2.03
CA ASP A 150 8.91 -11.71 1.29
C ASP A 150 8.76 -11.58 -0.24
N VAL A 151 8.22 -10.43 -0.72
CA VAL A 151 8.11 -10.12 -2.14
C VAL A 151 9.49 -9.96 -2.77
N SER A 152 10.25 -8.98 -2.27
CA SER A 152 11.67 -8.72 -2.57
C SER A 152 12.07 -7.39 -1.91
N ASN A 153 13.21 -7.35 -1.21
CA ASN A 153 13.78 -6.09 -0.71
C ASN A 153 14.07 -5.10 -1.86
N ALA A 154 14.48 -5.59 -3.04
CA ALA A 154 14.74 -4.74 -4.20
C ALA A 154 13.45 -4.09 -4.72
N PHE A 155 12.33 -4.83 -4.72
CA PHE A 155 11.02 -4.27 -5.08
C PHE A 155 10.60 -3.15 -4.12
N TYR A 156 10.72 -3.37 -2.81
CA TYR A 156 10.37 -2.36 -1.81
C TYR A 156 11.26 -1.11 -1.90
N ALA A 157 12.55 -1.29 -2.18
CA ALA A 157 13.50 -0.19 -2.35
C ALA A 157 13.20 0.74 -3.53
N LEU A 158 12.40 0.30 -4.52
CA LEU A 158 11.99 1.15 -5.65
C LEU A 158 11.06 2.29 -5.23
N TRP A 159 10.39 2.20 -4.07
CA TRP A 159 9.34 3.16 -3.71
C TRP A 159 9.24 3.53 -2.23
N LEU A 160 9.83 2.75 -1.32
CA LEU A 160 10.02 3.17 0.06
C LEU A 160 11.08 4.27 0.17
N ASP A 161 11.25 4.80 1.38
CA ASP A 161 12.36 5.66 1.75
C ASP A 161 13.66 4.87 1.95
N ARG A 162 14.78 5.59 2.13
CA ARG A 162 16.12 5.02 2.36
C ARG A 162 16.22 4.11 3.58
N GLU A 163 15.38 4.33 4.60
CA GLU A 163 15.37 3.50 5.81
C GLU A 163 14.47 2.26 5.67
N MET A 164 13.84 2.05 4.51
CA MET A 164 12.93 0.94 4.22
C MET A 164 11.75 0.88 5.21
N VAL A 165 11.13 2.03 5.51
CA VAL A 165 10.03 2.11 6.47
C VAL A 165 8.70 1.92 5.74
N TYR A 166 8.10 0.74 5.88
CA TYR A 166 6.79 0.44 5.29
C TYR A 166 5.62 0.67 6.28
N THR A 167 5.60 1.86 6.90
CA THR A 167 4.51 2.33 7.79
C THR A 167 4.31 3.84 7.59
N CYS A 168 3.27 4.44 8.17
CA CYS A 168 2.98 5.88 8.05
C CYS A 168 4.19 6.75 8.43
N GLY A 169 4.50 7.75 7.61
CA GLY A 169 5.43 8.83 7.95
C GLY A 169 4.77 9.92 8.80
N TYR A 170 5.52 10.96 9.14
CA TYR A 170 5.08 12.13 9.90
C TYR A 170 5.52 13.38 9.15
N CYS A 171 4.61 14.32 8.96
CA CYS A 171 4.82 15.50 8.12
C CYS A 171 4.92 16.70 9.05
N THR A 172 6.08 17.34 9.10
CA THR A 172 6.19 18.69 9.69
C THR A 172 5.82 19.76 8.67
N ASP A 173 5.94 19.44 7.39
CA ASP A 173 5.50 20.21 6.23
C ASP A 173 4.82 19.24 5.23
N TRP A 174 3.74 19.70 4.58
CA TRP A 174 3.03 18.90 3.57
C TRP A 174 3.81 18.72 2.28
N ASP A 175 4.84 19.54 2.04
CA ASP A 175 5.73 19.42 0.88
C ASP A 175 6.95 18.51 1.14
N ASN A 176 7.08 17.94 2.34
CA ASN A 176 8.17 17.02 2.68
C ASN A 176 8.18 15.79 1.75
N ASP A 177 9.38 15.36 1.37
CA ASP A 177 9.58 14.10 0.66
C ASP A 177 9.45 12.88 1.61
N ILE A 178 9.37 11.67 1.02
CA ILE A 178 9.13 10.45 1.80
C ILE A 178 10.27 10.14 2.78
N ASP A 179 11.51 10.47 2.42
CA ASP A 179 12.69 10.25 3.25
C ASP A 179 12.64 11.14 4.51
N THR A 180 12.27 12.40 4.34
CA THR A 180 12.03 13.36 5.43
C THR A 180 10.86 12.90 6.31
N LEU A 181 9.74 12.51 5.69
CA LEU A 181 8.56 12.01 6.40
C LEU A 181 8.87 10.85 7.34
N GLN A 182 9.67 9.90 6.87
CA GLN A 182 9.98 8.70 7.65
C GLN A 182 10.98 9.00 8.76
N ARG A 183 12.02 9.79 8.48
CA ARG A 183 12.93 10.27 9.53
C ARG A 183 12.19 11.03 10.62
N ASP A 184 11.34 11.97 10.25
CA ASP A 184 10.58 12.79 11.21
C ASP A 184 9.60 11.92 12.03
N LYS A 185 9.06 10.84 11.44
CA LYS A 185 8.29 9.85 12.19
C LYS A 185 9.14 9.09 13.19
N LEU A 186 10.35 8.65 12.83
CA LEU A 186 11.24 7.96 13.78
C LEU A 186 11.58 8.87 14.96
N GLU A 187 11.90 10.14 14.69
CA GLU A 187 12.12 11.16 15.72
C GLU A 187 10.90 11.33 16.61
N HIS A 188 9.71 11.56 16.03
CA HIS A 188 8.47 11.77 16.78
C HIS A 188 8.15 10.60 17.72
N ILE A 189 8.37 9.36 17.26
CA ILE A 189 8.22 8.15 18.07
C ILE A 189 9.19 8.13 19.25
N CYS A 190 10.48 8.37 19.01
CA CYS A 190 11.50 8.40 20.06
C CYS A 190 11.21 9.51 21.09
N ARG A 191 10.74 10.67 20.65
CA ARG A 191 10.31 11.77 21.53
C ARG A 191 9.10 11.39 22.36
N LYS A 192 8.05 10.80 21.78
CA LYS A 192 6.87 10.34 22.53
C LYS A 192 7.21 9.30 23.60
N LEU A 193 8.12 8.39 23.26
CA LEU A 193 8.67 7.42 24.20
C LEU A 193 9.61 8.06 25.23
N ARG A 194 10.03 9.31 25.06
CA ARG A 194 10.94 10.04 25.95
C ARG A 194 12.20 9.22 26.24
N LEU A 195 12.76 8.64 25.17
CA LEU A 195 13.95 7.80 25.26
C LEU A 195 15.11 8.56 25.91
N LYS A 196 15.85 7.88 26.77
CA LYS A 196 17.06 8.39 27.42
C LYS A 196 18.23 7.45 27.16
N PRO A 197 19.47 7.97 27.17
CA PRO A 197 20.65 7.11 27.13
C PRO A 197 20.60 6.04 28.22
N GLY A 198 20.84 4.78 27.83
CA GLY A 198 20.78 3.62 28.72
C GLY A 198 19.40 2.96 28.89
N ASP A 199 18.32 3.54 28.34
CA ASP A 199 17.02 2.86 28.30
C ASP A 199 17.11 1.57 27.46
N THR A 200 16.35 0.54 27.83
CA THR A 200 16.09 -0.62 26.97
C THR A 200 14.79 -0.47 26.20
N LEU A 201 14.84 -0.63 24.87
CA LEU A 201 13.70 -0.51 23.94
C LEU A 201 13.39 -1.87 23.30
N LEU A 202 12.15 -2.33 23.40
CA LEU A 202 11.63 -3.41 22.56
C LEU A 202 10.86 -2.84 21.37
N ASP A 203 11.23 -3.25 20.16
CA ASP A 203 10.59 -2.88 18.90
C ASP A 203 9.86 -4.10 18.32
N VAL A 204 8.54 -4.17 18.57
CA VAL A 204 7.68 -5.30 18.21
C VAL A 204 7.23 -5.14 16.75
N GLY A 205 7.65 -6.06 15.88
CA GLY A 205 7.45 -5.92 14.44
C GLY A 205 8.44 -4.92 13.83
N CYS A 206 9.72 -5.04 14.18
CA CYS A 206 10.77 -4.05 13.90
C CYS A 206 11.07 -3.78 12.40
N GLY A 207 10.46 -4.54 11.48
CA GLY A 207 10.68 -4.41 10.04
C GLY A 207 12.16 -4.53 9.68
N TRP A 208 12.65 -3.62 8.83
CA TRP A 208 14.06 -3.52 8.43
C TRP A 208 14.95 -2.83 9.48
N GLY A 209 14.50 -2.72 10.73
CA GLY A 209 15.28 -2.22 11.87
C GLY A 209 15.43 -0.70 11.94
N ALA A 210 14.62 0.07 11.21
CA ALA A 210 14.71 1.53 11.14
C ALA A 210 14.59 2.22 12.49
N LEU A 211 13.54 1.94 13.26
CA LEU A 211 13.35 2.54 14.58
C LEU A 211 14.43 2.10 15.56
N SER A 212 14.73 0.80 15.61
CA SER A 212 15.76 0.24 16.49
C SER A 212 17.13 0.90 16.26
N CYS A 213 17.57 1.05 15.00
CA CYS A 213 18.84 1.71 14.69
C CYS A 213 18.80 3.22 15.01
N TYR A 214 17.73 3.92 14.59
CA TYR A 214 17.57 5.35 14.83
C TYR A 214 17.58 5.69 16.33
N ALA A 215 16.87 4.91 17.14
CA ALA A 215 16.84 5.09 18.58
C ALA A 215 18.23 4.86 19.22
N ALA A 216 18.96 3.83 18.81
CA ALA A 216 20.29 3.55 19.35
C ALA A 216 21.30 4.65 18.98
N GLU A 217 21.28 5.11 17.74
CA GLU A 217 22.18 6.15 17.23
C GLU A 217 21.90 7.51 17.89
N HIS A 218 20.64 7.94 17.91
CA HIS A 218 20.29 9.30 18.32
C HIS A 218 19.93 9.42 19.81
N TYR A 219 19.49 8.36 20.48
CA TYR A 219 19.05 8.41 21.87
C TYR A 219 19.89 7.55 22.82
N GLY A 220 20.87 6.78 22.30
CA GLY A 220 21.78 6.00 23.13
C GLY A 220 21.10 4.86 23.88
N VAL A 221 20.01 4.31 23.33
CA VAL A 221 19.31 3.16 23.91
C VAL A 221 19.95 1.84 23.48
N THR A 222 19.66 0.77 24.23
CA THR A 222 19.84 -0.61 23.77
C THR A 222 18.52 -1.11 23.21
N ALA A 223 18.47 -1.40 21.91
CA ALA A 223 17.27 -1.82 21.21
C ALA A 223 17.26 -3.33 20.92
N HIS A 224 16.13 -3.96 21.18
CA HIS A 224 15.82 -5.32 20.77
C HIS A 224 14.62 -5.29 19.84
N GLY A 225 14.80 -5.63 18.56
CA GLY A 225 13.72 -5.74 17.59
C GLY A 225 13.38 -7.20 17.30
N VAL A 226 12.09 -7.49 17.14
CA VAL A 226 11.62 -8.82 16.75
C VAL A 226 10.76 -8.73 15.49
N THR A 227 10.91 -9.70 14.58
CA THR A 227 10.09 -9.84 13.37
C THR A 227 9.94 -11.32 13.00
N LEU A 228 8.99 -11.62 12.12
CA LEU A 228 8.75 -12.97 11.57
C LEU A 228 9.27 -13.14 10.12
N SER A 229 9.85 -12.11 9.51
CA SER A 229 10.45 -12.18 8.16
C SER A 229 11.97 -12.38 8.23
N GLU A 230 12.44 -13.45 7.61
CA GLU A 230 13.88 -13.77 7.49
C GLU A 230 14.62 -12.72 6.64
N GLN A 231 13.98 -12.20 5.59
CA GLN A 231 14.55 -11.16 4.72
C GLN A 231 14.77 -9.84 5.47
N GLN A 232 13.83 -9.48 6.37
CA GLN A 232 13.95 -8.29 7.21
C GLN A 232 15.09 -8.43 8.23
N VAL A 233 15.22 -9.60 8.88
CA VAL A 233 16.31 -9.88 9.82
C VAL A 233 17.67 -9.75 9.10
N ALA A 234 17.83 -10.39 7.94
CA ALA A 234 19.08 -10.35 7.19
C ALA A 234 19.47 -8.91 6.80
N PHE A 235 18.50 -8.13 6.30
CA PHE A 235 18.73 -6.73 5.94
C PHE A 235 19.08 -5.87 7.16
N ALA A 236 18.34 -6.03 8.26
CA ALA A 236 18.55 -5.24 9.46
C ALA A 236 19.92 -5.55 10.10
N GLN A 237 20.35 -6.81 10.10
CA GLN A 237 21.68 -7.20 10.58
C GLN A 237 22.79 -6.55 9.75
N GLU A 238 22.67 -6.51 8.42
CA GLU A 238 23.64 -5.82 7.58
C GLU A 238 23.68 -4.32 7.84
N LYS A 239 22.50 -3.69 8.02
CA LYS A 239 22.41 -2.29 8.42
C LYS A 239 23.10 -2.02 9.76
N ILE A 240 22.88 -2.88 10.76
CA ILE A 240 23.46 -2.76 12.10
C ILE A 240 24.99 -2.83 12.03
N ARG A 241 25.56 -3.77 11.26
CA ARG A 241 27.01 -3.84 11.02
C ARG A 241 27.55 -2.58 10.35
N ARG A 242 26.90 -2.15 9.27
CA ARG A 242 27.30 -0.94 8.53
C ARG A 242 27.32 0.31 9.41
N LEU A 243 26.41 0.41 10.37
CA LEU A 243 26.31 1.53 11.32
C LEU A 243 27.16 1.33 12.59
N GLY A 244 27.83 0.18 12.77
CA GLY A 244 28.62 -0.13 13.98
C GLY A 244 27.75 -0.20 15.26
N LEU A 245 26.53 -0.69 15.14
CA LEU A 245 25.54 -0.71 16.24
C LEU A 245 25.37 -2.09 16.90
N GLU A 246 26.26 -3.05 16.62
CA GLU A 246 26.14 -4.44 17.07
C GLU A 246 26.06 -4.59 18.61
N ASP A 247 26.74 -3.71 19.35
CA ASP A 247 26.72 -3.70 20.82
C ASP A 247 25.42 -3.12 21.42
N ARG A 248 24.59 -2.48 20.60
CA ARG A 248 23.39 -1.74 21.06
C ARG A 248 22.10 -2.19 20.40
N VAL A 249 22.14 -2.83 19.24
CA VAL A 249 20.95 -3.24 18.49
C VAL A 249 21.01 -4.72 18.17
N ARG A 250 20.00 -5.45 18.63
CA ARG A 250 19.78 -6.87 18.33
C ARG A 250 18.46 -7.03 17.60
N ILE A 251 18.46 -7.77 16.49
CA ILE A 251 17.25 -8.11 15.72
C ILE A 251 17.11 -9.63 15.65
N GLU A 252 15.94 -10.14 16.04
CA GLU A 252 15.63 -11.57 16.09
C GLU A 252 14.47 -11.96 15.19
N LEU A 253 14.58 -13.14 14.58
CA LEU A 253 13.45 -13.85 14.00
C LEU A 253 12.65 -14.51 15.13
N ARG A 254 11.68 -13.79 15.69
CA ARG A 254 10.96 -14.24 16.89
C ARG A 254 9.53 -13.72 16.90
N ASP A 255 8.60 -14.58 17.34
CA ASP A 255 7.22 -14.18 17.60
C ASP A 255 7.16 -13.34 18.88
N TYR A 256 6.49 -12.18 18.81
CA TYR A 256 6.42 -11.23 19.92
C TYR A 256 5.83 -11.85 21.20
N SER A 257 4.88 -12.80 21.08
CA SER A 257 4.22 -13.44 22.21
C SER A 257 5.19 -14.21 23.10
N THR A 258 6.30 -14.67 22.51
CA THR A 258 7.34 -15.46 23.17
C THR A 258 8.46 -14.62 23.78
N VAL A 259 8.50 -13.30 23.53
CA VAL A 259 9.59 -12.43 23.99
C VAL A 259 9.62 -12.33 25.51
N ASP A 260 10.79 -12.47 26.09
CA ASP A 260 11.07 -12.37 27.51
C ASP A 260 11.86 -11.10 27.87
N GLY A 261 12.05 -10.87 29.16
CA GLY A 261 12.77 -9.70 29.70
C GLY A 261 11.88 -8.58 30.22
N GLN A 262 12.52 -7.44 30.52
CA GLN A 262 11.92 -6.22 31.04
C GLN A 262 12.51 -5.00 30.33
N TYR A 263 11.66 -4.21 29.67
CA TYR A 263 12.06 -3.05 28.87
C TYR A 263 11.55 -1.75 29.49
N ASP A 264 12.34 -0.68 29.39
CA ASP A 264 11.90 0.67 29.80
C ASP A 264 10.82 1.20 28.87
N LYS A 265 10.89 0.78 27.60
CA LYS A 265 10.10 1.27 26.48
C LYS A 265 9.72 0.13 25.54
N VAL A 266 8.49 0.14 25.04
CA VAL A 266 8.03 -0.76 23.98
C VAL A 266 7.43 0.09 22.87
N ALA A 267 7.76 -0.22 21.61
CA ALA A 267 7.08 0.29 20.43
C ALA A 267 6.47 -0.88 19.66
N ALA A 268 5.25 -0.68 19.15
CA ALA A 268 4.60 -1.63 18.26
C ALA A 268 3.89 -0.85 17.16
N ILE A 269 4.40 -0.97 15.92
CA ILE A 269 4.03 -0.13 14.80
C ILE A 269 3.55 -1.00 13.65
N GLY A 270 2.28 -0.85 13.26
CA GLY A 270 1.72 -1.59 12.12
C GLY A 270 1.62 -3.10 12.33
N ILE A 271 1.65 -3.58 13.59
CA ILE A 271 1.53 -5.01 13.90
C ILE A 271 0.10 -5.43 14.23
N GLN A 272 -0.70 -4.57 14.88
CA GLN A 272 -2.02 -4.97 15.41
C GLN A 272 -2.96 -5.43 14.29
N GLU A 273 -2.82 -4.83 13.11
CA GLU A 273 -3.56 -5.14 11.90
C GLU A 273 -3.43 -6.60 11.46
N HIS A 274 -2.36 -7.28 11.89
CA HIS A 274 -2.04 -8.66 11.56
C HIS A 274 -2.39 -9.66 12.67
N ILE A 275 -2.76 -9.19 13.86
CA ILE A 275 -3.00 -10.04 15.03
C ILE A 275 -4.40 -10.67 14.98
N GLY A 276 -5.38 -9.93 14.47
CA GLY A 276 -6.80 -10.31 14.53
C GLY A 276 -7.43 -9.90 15.86
N ILE A 277 -8.67 -9.38 15.81
CA ILE A 277 -9.32 -8.74 16.96
C ILE A 277 -9.48 -9.69 18.14
N ASP A 278 -9.76 -10.96 17.85
CA ASP A 278 -10.01 -11.98 18.88
C ASP A 278 -8.73 -12.37 19.65
N ASN A 279 -7.54 -12.01 19.13
CA ASN A 279 -6.24 -12.33 19.74
C ASN A 279 -5.61 -11.15 20.51
N TYR A 280 -6.32 -10.01 20.59
CA TYR A 280 -5.82 -8.82 21.29
C TYR A 280 -5.47 -9.05 22.77
N PRO A 281 -6.22 -9.83 23.56
CA PRO A 281 -5.86 -10.06 24.96
C PRO A 281 -4.42 -10.56 25.12
N THR A 282 -4.01 -11.57 24.35
CA THR A 282 -2.64 -12.11 24.36
C THR A 282 -1.61 -11.05 23.96
N TYR A 283 -1.93 -10.20 22.98
CA TYR A 283 -1.06 -9.10 22.56
C TYR A 283 -0.80 -8.09 23.68
N TYR A 284 -1.87 -7.55 24.27
CA TYR A 284 -1.73 -6.55 25.34
C TYR A 284 -1.11 -7.14 26.62
N ASP A 285 -1.45 -8.38 26.98
CA ASP A 285 -0.83 -9.08 28.12
C ASP A 285 0.67 -9.31 27.92
N THR A 286 1.08 -9.64 26.69
CA THR A 286 2.50 -9.80 26.35
C THR A 286 3.26 -8.49 26.52
N VAL A 287 2.75 -7.40 25.94
CA VAL A 287 3.37 -6.08 26.04
C VAL A 287 3.42 -5.62 27.50
N GLN A 288 2.34 -5.85 28.26
CA GLN A 288 2.29 -5.53 29.68
C GLN A 288 3.39 -6.28 30.42
N ARG A 289 3.51 -7.59 30.19
CA ARG A 289 4.46 -8.47 30.91
C ARG A 289 5.89 -7.99 30.73
N VAL A 290 6.30 -7.66 29.51
CA VAL A 290 7.68 -7.26 29.19
C VAL A 290 7.98 -5.79 29.51
N LEU A 291 6.97 -4.95 29.76
CA LEU A 291 7.19 -3.55 30.11
C LEU A 291 7.47 -3.40 31.62
N LYS A 292 8.50 -2.64 31.98
CA LYS A 292 8.79 -2.29 33.38
C LYS A 292 7.66 -1.48 34.00
N PRO A 293 7.41 -1.52 35.33
CA PRO A 293 6.42 -0.66 35.98
C PRO A 293 6.67 0.84 35.70
N GLY A 294 5.67 1.55 35.14
CA GLY A 294 5.82 2.93 34.70
C GLY A 294 6.59 3.12 33.38
N GLY A 295 7.04 2.04 32.73
CA GLY A 295 7.59 2.07 31.38
C GLY A 295 6.54 2.54 30.38
N LEU A 296 6.99 3.04 29.22
CA LEU A 296 6.11 3.59 28.19
C LEU A 296 5.95 2.63 27.02
N PHE A 297 4.72 2.54 26.53
CA PHE A 297 4.32 1.80 25.35
C PHE A 297 3.78 2.77 24.31
N LEU A 298 4.38 2.79 23.13
CA LEU A 298 3.80 3.45 21.96
C LEU A 298 3.15 2.42 21.05
N HIS A 299 1.82 2.47 21.00
CA HIS A 299 0.99 1.70 20.08
C HIS A 299 0.71 2.54 18.84
N HIS A 300 0.94 2.01 17.65
CA HIS A 300 0.70 2.71 16.39
C HIS A 300 0.00 1.77 15.41
N ALA A 301 -1.27 2.03 15.10
CA ALA A 301 -2.08 1.15 14.24
C ALA A 301 -3.08 1.90 13.35
N ILE A 302 -3.32 1.34 12.17
CA ILE A 302 -4.42 1.66 11.28
C ILE A 302 -5.74 1.22 11.92
N THR A 303 -6.76 2.04 11.76
CA THR A 303 -8.10 1.81 12.30
C THR A 303 -9.16 2.07 11.24
N ARG A 304 -10.38 1.66 11.52
CA ARG A 304 -11.59 2.08 10.79
C ARG A 304 -12.62 2.65 11.77
N PRO A 305 -13.52 3.55 11.32
CA PRO A 305 -14.51 4.14 12.21
C PRO A 305 -15.37 3.09 12.92
N ALA A 306 -15.57 3.29 14.22
CA ALA A 306 -16.47 2.47 15.02
C ALA A 306 -17.90 2.47 14.44
N LYS A 307 -18.67 1.44 14.76
CA LYS A 307 -20.10 1.36 14.47
C LYS A 307 -20.89 1.39 15.76
N ARG A 308 -22.22 1.39 15.64
CA ARG A 308 -23.12 1.38 16.80
C ARG A 308 -23.00 0.11 17.65
N ASP A 309 -22.55 -0.98 17.04
CA ASP A 309 -22.45 -2.29 17.66
C ASP A 309 -21.37 -3.14 16.95
N ASP A 310 -20.83 -4.13 17.67
CA ASP A 310 -19.74 -4.98 17.19
C ASP A 310 -20.15 -5.85 16.00
N ARG A 311 -21.42 -6.26 15.93
CA ARG A 311 -21.93 -7.07 14.82
C ARG A 311 -21.88 -6.29 13.51
N SER A 312 -22.32 -5.03 13.53
CA SER A 312 -22.25 -4.15 12.38
C SER A 312 -20.82 -3.73 12.05
N PHE A 313 -19.94 -3.62 13.05
CA PHE A 313 -18.51 -3.38 12.86
C PHE A 313 -17.81 -4.55 12.15
N ARG A 314 -18.02 -5.80 12.60
CA ARG A 314 -17.37 -7.00 12.02
C ARG A 314 -17.73 -7.26 10.56
N ARG A 315 -18.81 -6.65 10.03
CA ARG A 315 -19.15 -6.76 8.60
C ARG A 315 -18.13 -6.01 7.72
N LYS A 316 -17.37 -6.76 6.91
CA LYS A 316 -16.44 -6.20 5.91
C LYS A 316 -17.21 -5.59 4.74
N ARG A 317 -16.77 -4.41 4.28
CA ARG A 317 -17.26 -3.83 3.02
C ARG A 317 -16.61 -4.58 1.85
N PRO A 318 -17.26 -4.68 0.68
CA PRO A 318 -16.71 -5.41 -0.47
C PRO A 318 -15.29 -4.97 -0.88
N GLU A 319 -15.00 -3.67 -0.80
CA GLU A 319 -13.69 -3.12 -1.13
C GLU A 319 -12.62 -3.59 -0.14
N PHE A 320 -12.96 -3.61 1.16
CA PHE A 320 -12.06 -4.08 2.21
C PHE A 320 -11.80 -5.58 2.08
N ALA A 321 -12.86 -6.38 1.84
CA ALA A 321 -12.74 -7.83 1.63
C ALA A 321 -11.85 -8.19 0.43
N LEU A 322 -11.87 -7.37 -0.62
CA LEU A 322 -11.00 -7.55 -1.78
C LEU A 322 -9.53 -7.28 -1.43
N LEU A 323 -9.28 -6.20 -0.70
CA LEU A 323 -7.94 -5.81 -0.25
C LEU A 323 -7.34 -6.87 0.68
N THR A 324 -8.12 -7.37 1.64
CA THR A 324 -7.68 -8.44 2.53
C THR A 324 -7.54 -9.79 1.82
N LYS A 325 -8.33 -10.08 0.78
CA LYS A 325 -8.13 -11.31 -0.02
C LYS A 325 -6.81 -11.31 -0.81
N TYR A 326 -6.44 -10.19 -1.44
CA TYR A 326 -5.35 -10.17 -2.42
C TYR A 326 -4.05 -9.55 -1.95
N ILE A 327 -4.12 -8.64 -0.98
CA ILE A 327 -2.98 -7.88 -0.49
C ILE A 327 -2.65 -8.31 0.94
N PHE A 328 -3.62 -8.27 1.87
CA PHE A 328 -3.40 -8.62 3.29
C PHE A 328 -4.30 -9.75 3.81
N PRO A 329 -4.01 -11.01 3.47
CA PRO A 329 -4.73 -12.15 4.05
C PRO A 329 -4.70 -12.12 5.57
N GLY A 330 -5.85 -12.35 6.20
CA GLY A 330 -5.99 -12.37 7.67
C GLY A 330 -6.04 -10.99 8.34
N GLY A 331 -5.80 -9.90 7.60
CA GLY A 331 -5.77 -8.55 8.16
C GLY A 331 -7.12 -8.09 8.71
N GLU A 332 -7.10 -7.50 9.90
CA GLU A 332 -8.27 -6.89 10.54
C GLU A 332 -7.96 -5.49 11.05
N LEU A 333 -8.89 -4.56 10.81
CA LEU A 333 -8.79 -3.19 11.33
C LEU A 333 -9.78 -3.00 12.48
N ASP A 334 -9.25 -2.59 13.62
CA ASP A 334 -10.03 -2.22 14.80
C ASP A 334 -10.42 -0.72 14.77
N HIS A 335 -11.04 -0.22 15.83
CA HIS A 335 -11.30 1.19 16.07
C HIS A 335 -10.59 1.68 17.35
N ILE A 336 -10.27 2.98 17.38
CA ILE A 336 -9.53 3.58 18.51
C ILE A 336 -10.20 3.35 19.88
N GLY A 337 -11.54 3.37 19.94
CA GLY A 337 -12.27 3.12 21.19
C GLY A 337 -11.97 1.75 21.82
N ASN A 338 -11.87 0.68 21.02
CA ASN A 338 -11.52 -0.65 21.53
C ASN A 338 -10.03 -0.75 21.85
N THR A 339 -9.15 -0.10 21.09
CA THR A 339 -7.72 0.01 21.44
C THR A 339 -7.52 0.63 22.83
N VAL A 340 -8.16 1.77 23.13
CA VAL A 340 -8.10 2.41 24.46
C VAL A 340 -8.70 1.50 25.52
N THR A 341 -9.84 0.87 25.24
CA THR A 341 -10.50 -0.07 26.16
C THR A 341 -9.59 -1.26 26.50
N MET A 342 -8.90 -1.83 25.51
CA MET A 342 -7.98 -2.94 25.72
C MET A 342 -6.74 -2.51 26.51
N LEU A 343 -6.15 -1.35 26.20
CA LEU A 343 -5.06 -0.80 27.01
C LEU A 343 -5.48 -0.67 28.49
N GLU A 344 -6.64 -0.10 28.78
CA GLU A 344 -7.10 0.03 30.17
C GLU A 344 -7.38 -1.32 30.85
N ARG A 345 -8.05 -2.25 30.15
CA ARG A 345 -8.35 -3.59 30.66
C ARG A 345 -7.10 -4.40 30.98
N HIS A 346 -6.03 -4.18 30.22
CA HIS A 346 -4.77 -4.89 30.35
C HIS A 346 -3.74 -4.12 31.19
N GLY A 347 -4.20 -3.24 32.09
CA GLY A 347 -3.34 -2.64 33.11
C GLY A 347 -2.42 -1.53 32.61
N PHE A 348 -2.81 -0.83 31.55
CA PHE A 348 -2.15 0.39 31.11
C PHE A 348 -2.90 1.65 31.60
N GLU A 349 -2.20 2.76 31.57
CA GLU A 349 -2.74 4.12 31.71
C GLU A 349 -2.45 4.86 30.40
N VAL A 350 -3.49 5.38 29.73
CA VAL A 350 -3.37 6.06 28.44
C VAL A 350 -3.06 7.54 28.67
N HIS A 351 -2.01 8.04 28.03
CA HIS A 351 -1.50 9.42 28.19
C HIS A 351 -1.76 10.33 26.99
N ASP A 352 -1.80 9.76 25.79
CA ASP A 352 -1.97 10.50 24.54
C ASP A 352 -2.61 9.62 23.47
N VAL A 353 -3.48 10.22 22.66
CA VAL A 353 -4.04 9.62 21.45
C VAL A 353 -3.93 10.66 20.34
N GLU A 354 -3.06 10.42 19.37
CA GLU A 354 -2.83 11.30 18.23
C GLU A 354 -3.29 10.64 16.94
N GLN A 355 -4.13 11.33 16.18
CA GLN A 355 -4.59 10.86 14.88
C GLN A 355 -3.69 11.38 13.76
N LEU A 356 -3.19 10.50 12.90
CA LEU A 356 -2.27 10.84 11.79
C LEU A 356 -2.81 10.44 10.41
N ARG A 357 -4.14 10.50 10.23
CA ARG A 357 -4.83 10.04 9.01
C ARG A 357 -4.29 10.71 7.75
N GLU A 358 -4.13 12.03 7.77
CA GLU A 358 -3.65 12.83 6.65
C GLU A 358 -2.19 12.55 6.32
N HIS A 359 -1.37 12.24 7.33
CA HIS A 359 0.02 11.82 7.12
C HIS A 359 0.11 10.50 6.36
N TYR A 360 -0.79 9.55 6.66
CA TYR A 360 -0.80 8.28 5.93
C TYR A 360 -1.36 8.43 4.51
N TRP A 361 -2.33 9.33 4.31
CA TRP A 361 -2.72 9.71 2.95
C TRP A 361 -1.51 10.18 2.14
N HIS A 362 -0.71 11.11 2.69
CA HIS A 362 0.47 11.67 2.02
C HIS A 362 1.54 10.59 1.78
N THR A 363 1.81 9.76 2.79
CA THR A 363 2.74 8.63 2.69
C THR A 363 2.34 7.68 1.56
N CYS A 364 1.07 7.25 1.50
CA CYS A 364 0.59 6.36 0.44
C CYS A 364 0.65 7.01 -0.94
N ARG A 365 0.42 8.33 -1.03
CA ARG A 365 0.51 9.09 -2.28
C ARG A 365 1.94 9.10 -2.81
N LEU A 366 2.93 9.37 -1.96
CA LEU A 366 4.35 9.37 -2.32
C LEU A 366 4.82 7.97 -2.73
N TRP A 367 4.44 6.92 -2.00
CA TRP A 367 4.73 5.54 -2.37
C TRP A 367 4.13 5.16 -3.72
N HIS A 368 2.86 5.51 -3.95
CA HIS A 368 2.22 5.29 -5.24
C HIS A 368 3.00 5.96 -6.38
N ASP A 369 3.33 7.24 -6.22
CA ASP A 369 3.99 8.02 -7.27
C ASP A 369 5.40 7.51 -7.57
N ARG A 370 6.17 7.14 -6.53
CA ARG A 370 7.48 6.49 -6.71
C ARG A 370 7.35 5.14 -7.40
N LEU A 371 6.40 4.30 -7.01
CA LEU A 371 6.22 2.98 -7.65
C LEU A 371 5.80 3.13 -9.12
N LEU A 372 4.90 4.07 -9.41
CA LEU A 372 4.46 4.34 -10.78
C LEU A 372 5.62 4.87 -11.64
N ALA A 373 6.45 5.77 -11.11
CA ALA A 373 7.64 6.26 -11.80
C ALA A 373 8.68 5.16 -12.06
N ASN A 374 8.71 4.12 -11.23
CA ASN A 374 9.59 2.96 -11.34
C ASN A 374 8.88 1.70 -11.89
N GLU A 375 7.74 1.85 -12.57
CA GLU A 375 6.90 0.72 -12.99
C GLU A 375 7.69 -0.32 -13.81
N ALA A 376 8.54 0.12 -14.75
CA ALA A 376 9.33 -0.78 -15.59
C ALA A 376 10.29 -1.66 -14.77
N ALA A 377 11.00 -1.06 -13.81
CA ALA A 377 11.90 -1.79 -12.90
C ALA A 377 11.12 -2.74 -11.99
N ALA A 378 9.97 -2.29 -11.48
CA ALA A 378 9.10 -3.14 -10.67
C ALA A 378 8.55 -4.34 -11.47
N ILE A 379 8.17 -4.15 -12.73
CA ILE A 379 7.74 -5.24 -13.62
C ILE A 379 8.87 -6.25 -13.82
N ALA A 380 10.11 -5.79 -14.01
CA ALA A 380 11.27 -6.66 -14.16
C ALA A 380 11.52 -7.49 -12.88
N GLU A 381 11.33 -6.89 -11.71
CA GLU A 381 11.59 -7.54 -10.42
C GLU A 381 10.49 -8.52 -10.00
N VAL A 382 9.21 -8.13 -10.06
CA VAL A 382 8.11 -8.92 -9.47
C VAL A 382 7.02 -9.34 -10.47
N GLY A 383 7.18 -8.98 -11.74
CA GLY A 383 6.22 -9.29 -12.80
C GLY A 383 5.03 -8.33 -12.85
N ALA A 384 4.49 -8.17 -14.06
CA ALA A 384 3.53 -7.10 -14.36
C ALA A 384 2.19 -7.21 -13.61
N VAL A 385 1.75 -8.42 -13.28
CA VAL A 385 0.53 -8.64 -12.48
C VAL A 385 0.70 -8.06 -11.08
N LYS A 386 1.82 -8.38 -10.42
CA LYS A 386 2.08 -7.94 -9.04
C LYS A 386 2.27 -6.43 -8.99
N THR A 387 3.03 -5.86 -9.93
CA THR A 387 3.23 -4.40 -10.03
C THR A 387 1.90 -3.64 -10.17
N ARG A 388 1.01 -4.05 -11.09
CA ARG A 388 -0.30 -3.41 -11.26
C ARG A 388 -1.19 -3.51 -10.03
N MET A 389 -1.13 -4.64 -9.31
CA MET A 389 -1.86 -4.82 -8.06
C MET A 389 -1.36 -3.88 -6.97
N TRP A 390 -0.03 -3.72 -6.83
CA TRP A 390 0.57 -2.79 -5.86
C TRP A 390 0.26 -1.33 -6.16
N ILE A 391 0.33 -0.90 -7.43
CA ILE A 391 -0.04 0.47 -7.83
C ILE A 391 -1.52 0.73 -7.47
N ALA A 392 -2.42 -0.19 -7.80
CA ALA A 392 -3.84 -0.05 -7.46
C ALA A 392 -4.08 -0.06 -5.94
N TYR A 393 -3.35 -0.89 -5.21
CA TYR A 393 -3.43 -0.99 -3.76
C TYR A 393 -3.01 0.32 -3.08
N LEU A 394 -1.84 0.87 -3.40
CA LEU A 394 -1.35 2.12 -2.82
C LEU A 394 -2.28 3.29 -3.12
N ALA A 395 -2.82 3.35 -4.34
CA ALA A 395 -3.84 4.33 -4.71
C ALA A 395 -5.13 4.18 -3.87
N ALA A 396 -5.63 2.95 -3.72
CA ALA A 396 -6.83 2.67 -2.93
C ALA A 396 -6.64 3.04 -1.44
N CYS A 397 -5.47 2.75 -0.86
CA CYS A 397 -5.12 3.15 0.50
C CYS A 397 -5.11 4.67 0.67
N ALA A 398 -4.41 5.40 -0.22
CA ALA A 398 -4.41 6.85 -0.20
C ALA A 398 -5.85 7.40 -0.24
N ILE A 399 -6.68 6.96 -1.20
CA ILE A 399 -8.08 7.38 -1.31
C ILE A 399 -8.88 7.05 -0.04
N ALA A 400 -8.63 5.91 0.59
CA ALA A 400 -9.34 5.49 1.80
C ALA A 400 -9.03 6.40 3.00
N PHE A 401 -7.76 6.80 3.17
CA PHE A 401 -7.32 7.77 4.17
C PHE A 401 -7.85 9.17 3.87
N GLU A 402 -7.78 9.62 2.61
CA GLU A 402 -8.32 10.92 2.15
C GLU A 402 -9.80 11.06 2.52
N ARG A 403 -10.58 10.01 2.26
CA ARG A 403 -12.03 9.95 2.48
C ARG A 403 -12.45 9.64 3.92
N ASN A 404 -11.51 9.54 4.85
CA ASN A 404 -11.79 9.20 6.25
C ASN A 404 -12.59 7.91 6.42
N THR A 405 -12.32 6.92 5.57
CA THR A 405 -12.90 5.57 5.71
C THR A 405 -12.01 4.63 6.53
N VAL A 406 -10.75 5.02 6.69
CA VAL A 406 -9.76 4.48 7.61
C VAL A 406 -9.07 5.66 8.32
N GLY A 407 -8.51 5.39 9.48
CA GLY A 407 -7.70 6.31 10.26
C GLY A 407 -6.40 5.64 10.70
N LEU A 408 -5.53 6.40 11.35
CA LEU A 408 -4.34 5.87 12.00
C LEU A 408 -4.13 6.65 13.29
N TYR A 409 -3.79 5.93 14.36
CA TYR A 409 -3.50 6.53 15.66
C TYR A 409 -2.15 6.08 16.19
N GLN A 410 -1.45 7.03 16.82
CA GLN A 410 -0.44 6.74 17.83
C GLN A 410 -1.05 6.92 19.21
N THR A 411 -1.07 5.86 20.00
CA THR A 411 -1.55 5.86 21.39
C THR A 411 -0.38 5.63 22.33
N LEU A 412 -0.06 6.62 23.16
CA LEU A 412 0.97 6.49 24.20
C LEU A 412 0.31 6.04 25.49
N ALA A 413 0.84 4.98 26.08
CA ALA A 413 0.40 4.48 27.37
C ALA A 413 1.59 4.14 28.27
N SER A 414 1.37 4.03 29.58
CA SER A 414 2.35 3.47 30.51
C SER A 414 1.81 2.22 31.16
N LYS A 415 2.68 1.29 31.55
CA LYS A 415 2.29 0.21 32.47
C LYS A 415 1.85 0.82 33.80
N ARG A 416 0.60 0.59 34.18
CA ARG A 416 -0.02 1.22 35.36
C ARG A 416 0.77 0.87 36.61
N ARG A 417 1.00 1.87 37.46
CA ARG A 417 1.59 1.73 38.79
C ARG A 417 0.84 2.63 39.78
N ARG A 418 0.96 2.37 41.07
CA ARG A 418 0.45 3.29 42.10
C ARG A 418 1.35 4.53 42.18
N GLY A 419 0.76 5.70 42.34
CA GLY A 419 1.48 6.97 42.45
C GLY A 419 1.70 7.69 41.11
N PRO A 420 2.58 8.69 41.06
CA PRO A 420 2.77 9.53 39.88
C PRO A 420 3.26 8.74 38.65
N ALA A 421 2.72 9.06 37.47
CA ALA A 421 3.16 8.49 36.19
C ALA A 421 4.62 8.86 35.84
N GLY A 422 5.13 9.97 36.36
CA GLY A 422 6.50 10.44 36.08
C GLY A 422 6.66 11.11 34.72
N LEU A 423 5.54 11.51 34.08
CA LEU A 423 5.53 12.29 32.85
C LEU A 423 5.45 13.80 33.14
N PRO A 424 5.98 14.66 32.23
CA PRO A 424 5.80 16.10 32.33
C PRO A 424 4.32 16.51 32.29
N PRO A 425 3.95 17.68 32.87
CA PRO A 425 2.56 18.14 32.91
C PRO A 425 1.99 18.54 31.54
N THR A 426 2.85 18.74 30.53
CA THR A 426 2.44 19.08 29.16
C THR A 426 3.30 18.30 28.16
N ARG A 427 2.87 18.28 26.90
CA ARG A 427 3.61 17.66 25.79
C ARG A 427 4.67 18.60 25.17
N ALA A 428 4.94 19.75 25.78
CA ALA A 428 5.85 20.75 25.21
C ALA A 428 7.28 20.20 25.02
N ASP A 429 7.67 19.21 25.83
CA ASP A 429 8.95 18.50 25.69
C ASP A 429 9.11 17.78 24.35
N LEU A 430 8.01 17.33 23.73
CA LEU A 430 8.03 16.64 22.44
C LEU A 430 8.42 17.58 21.28
N TYR A 431 8.20 18.88 21.41
CA TYR A 431 8.33 19.83 20.31
C TYR A 431 9.52 20.79 20.46
N ARG A 432 10.31 20.66 21.53
CA ARG A 432 11.52 21.48 21.71
C ARG A 432 12.66 20.95 20.86
N ASP A 433 13.50 21.85 20.37
CA ASP A 433 14.76 21.45 19.76
C ASP A 433 15.62 20.72 20.80
N ARG A 434 16.17 19.56 20.41
CA ARG A 434 17.14 18.89 21.26
C ARG A 434 18.40 19.76 21.30
N PRO A 435 18.98 20.00 22.49
CA PRO A 435 20.33 20.53 22.55
C PRO A 435 21.24 19.59 21.76
N ALA A 436 22.08 20.14 20.89
CA ALA A 436 23.04 19.35 20.12
C ALA A 436 23.82 18.45 21.09
N THR A 437 23.67 17.14 20.95
CA THR A 437 24.45 16.19 21.74
C THR A 437 25.91 16.31 21.32
N ALA A 438 26.75 16.81 22.23
CA ALA A 438 28.20 16.77 22.07
C ALA A 438 28.62 15.30 21.96
N GLY A 439 28.94 14.84 20.73
CA GLY A 439 29.48 13.50 20.49
C GLY A 439 28.80 12.65 19.41
N ALA A 440 27.72 13.11 18.75
CA ALA A 440 27.33 12.48 17.49
C ALA A 440 28.34 12.91 16.42
N PRO A 441 29.09 11.99 15.77
CA PRO A 441 29.90 12.37 14.62
C PRO A 441 28.96 13.01 13.61
N ALA A 442 29.36 14.14 13.02
CA ALA A 442 28.63 14.71 11.90
C ALA A 442 28.41 13.58 10.89
N VAL A 443 27.14 13.24 10.63
CA VAL A 443 26.78 12.28 9.59
C VAL A 443 27.33 12.87 8.30
N GLY A 444 28.52 12.42 7.92
CA GLY A 444 29.02 12.65 6.58
C GLY A 444 27.94 12.15 5.65
N THR A 445 27.61 12.94 4.63
CA THR A 445 26.82 12.50 3.49
C THR A 445 27.58 11.36 2.81
N SER A 446 27.51 10.17 3.40
CA SER A 446 27.98 8.94 2.79
C SER A 446 27.02 8.68 1.65
N ALA A 447 27.41 9.13 0.46
CA ALA A 447 26.80 8.71 -0.78
C ALA A 447 26.73 7.18 -0.74
N ALA A 448 25.51 6.64 -0.75
CA ALA A 448 25.31 5.27 -1.15
C ALA A 448 25.97 5.07 -2.53
N PRO A 449 26.48 3.86 -2.83
CA PRO A 449 27.05 3.59 -4.15
C PRO A 449 26.04 4.03 -5.21
N ALA A 450 26.53 4.71 -6.25
CA ALA A 450 25.72 4.98 -7.42
C ALA A 450 24.99 3.69 -7.81
N PRO A 451 23.70 3.76 -8.21
CA PRO A 451 23.04 2.59 -8.78
C PRO A 451 23.99 2.04 -9.83
N ALA A 452 24.32 0.74 -9.76
CA ALA A 452 25.17 0.11 -10.74
C ALA A 452 24.71 0.59 -12.12
N GLU A 453 25.60 1.25 -12.86
CA GLU A 453 25.29 1.72 -14.20
C GLU A 453 24.66 0.55 -14.93
N ALA A 454 23.37 0.72 -15.31
CA ALA A 454 22.77 -0.17 -16.27
C ALA A 454 23.74 -0.22 -17.46
N PRO A 455 24.12 -1.40 -17.96
CA PRO A 455 25.03 -1.47 -19.09
C PRO A 455 24.48 -0.57 -20.18
N ALA A 456 25.29 0.37 -20.64
CA ALA A 456 24.92 1.31 -21.69
C ALA A 456 24.33 0.52 -22.86
N LEU A 457 23.00 0.52 -22.98
CA LEU A 457 22.33 0.04 -24.16
C LEU A 457 22.69 1.05 -25.23
N ALA A 458 23.68 0.67 -26.04
CA ALA A 458 24.02 1.33 -27.28
C ALA A 458 22.72 1.69 -28.00
N SER A 459 22.63 2.96 -28.37
CA SER A 459 21.53 3.55 -29.12
C SER A 459 21.35 2.80 -30.45
N ALA A 460 20.53 1.75 -30.44
CA ALA A 460 20.04 1.14 -31.65
C ALA A 460 18.83 1.96 -32.09
N GLU A 461 19.08 2.93 -32.99
CA GLU A 461 18.04 3.55 -33.79
C GLU A 461 17.22 2.45 -34.48
N LEU A 462 15.95 2.32 -34.08
CA LEU A 462 14.99 1.50 -34.79
C LEU A 462 14.56 2.26 -36.06
N PRO A 463 14.79 1.73 -37.26
CA PRO A 463 14.49 2.45 -38.49
C PRO A 463 12.98 2.56 -38.72
N LEU A 464 12.59 3.76 -39.16
CA LEU A 464 11.25 4.12 -39.64
C LEU A 464 10.74 3.07 -40.65
N ARG A 465 9.56 2.51 -40.36
CA ARG A 465 8.84 1.60 -41.26
C ARG A 465 8.49 2.32 -42.57
N THR A 466 9.15 1.97 -43.66
CA THR A 466 8.79 2.35 -45.03
C THR A 466 7.65 1.48 -45.57
N ARG A 467 6.78 2.10 -46.38
CA ARG A 467 5.60 1.50 -47.02
C ARG A 467 6.01 0.45 -48.08
N PRO A 468 5.18 -0.57 -48.37
CA PRO A 468 5.49 -1.56 -49.38
C PRO A 468 5.25 -1.01 -50.81
N GLU A 469 6.25 -1.14 -51.68
CA GLU A 469 6.16 -0.82 -53.11
C GLU A 469 5.58 -2.00 -53.92
N VAL A 470 4.86 -1.63 -55.00
CA VAL A 470 4.18 -2.51 -55.97
C VAL A 470 5.17 -2.92 -57.07
N PRO A 471 5.22 -4.20 -57.52
CA PRO A 471 6.18 -4.62 -58.54
C PRO A 471 5.67 -4.34 -59.96
N THR A 472 6.55 -3.85 -60.85
CA THR A 472 6.34 -3.76 -62.31
C THR A 472 7.46 -4.53 -63.05
N PRO A 473 7.22 -5.00 -64.30
CA PRO A 473 7.76 -6.26 -64.79
C PRO A 473 9.09 -6.17 -65.54
N VAL A 474 9.81 -7.29 -65.52
CA VAL A 474 11.11 -7.53 -66.18
C VAL A 474 10.95 -7.65 -67.70
N ARG A 475 11.84 -6.97 -68.46
CA ARG A 475 12.14 -7.28 -69.87
C ARG A 475 13.54 -7.89 -70.01
N PRO A 476 13.75 -8.82 -70.96
CA PRO A 476 14.97 -9.62 -71.05
C PRO A 476 16.09 -8.88 -71.81
N ARG A 477 17.34 -9.06 -71.39
CA ARG A 477 18.54 -8.66 -72.15
C ARG A 477 19.11 -9.85 -72.91
N GLY A 478 19.44 -9.57 -74.18
CA GLY A 478 19.98 -10.52 -75.15
C GLY A 478 21.45 -10.89 -74.94
N ARG A 479 21.83 -11.94 -75.66
CA ARG A 479 23.15 -12.57 -75.79
C ARG A 479 24.14 -11.73 -76.60
N THR A 480 25.41 -11.81 -76.19
CA THR A 480 26.65 -11.90 -76.99
C THR A 480 27.77 -12.20 -75.97
N ARG A 481 28.69 -13.16 -76.10
CA ARG A 481 29.19 -13.98 -77.20
C ARG A 481 29.23 -15.45 -76.80
#